data_AF-A0A0T6YJF6-F1
#
_entry.id   AF-A0A0T6YJF6-F1
#
_cell.length_a   1.000
_cell.length_b   1.000
_cell.length_c   1.000
_cell.angle_alpha   90.00
_cell.angle_beta   90.00
_cell.angle_gamma   90.00
#
_symmetry.space_group_name_H-M   'P 1'
#
loop_
_entity.id
_entity.type
_entity.pdbx_description
1 polymer ?
#
loop_
_entity_poly.entity_id
_entity_poly.type
_entity_poly.pdbx_seq_one_letter_code
_entity_poly.pdbx_strand_id
1 'polypeptide(L)'
;MTSNEVPDFVNELIAAGCEITAIGHKIYVIGEAKDSATEEVRRTTEKYGDRDPLRLEIIAIAITIVLITAAVLIWLILSLTYARQGSYKNPEFLLKV
;
A
#
# COMPACT_ATOMS: atom_id res chain seq x y z
N MET A 1 -9.36 -7.58 19.53
CA MET A 1 -8.43 -7.95 18.45
C MET A 1 -7.17 -8.61 19.02
N THR A 2 -6.63 -9.62 18.34
CA THR A 2 -5.34 -10.27 18.61
C THR A 2 -4.30 -9.91 17.53
N SER A 3 -3.01 -10.02 17.82
CA SER A 3 -1.91 -9.66 16.89
C SER A 3 -2.01 -10.35 15.51
N ASN A 4 -2.45 -11.61 15.49
CA ASN A 4 -2.63 -12.37 14.26
C ASN A 4 -3.78 -11.87 13.38
N GLU A 5 -4.72 -11.10 13.94
CA GLU A 5 -5.89 -10.56 13.23
C GLU A 5 -5.60 -9.17 12.61
N VAL A 6 -4.47 -8.55 12.95
CA VAL A 6 -4.07 -7.22 12.43
C VAL A 6 -3.92 -7.22 10.90
N PRO A 7 -3.27 -8.22 10.26
CA PRO A 7 -3.14 -8.24 8.80
C PRO A 7 -4.49 -8.37 8.10
N ASP A 8 -5.39 -9.19 8.64
CA ASP A 8 -6.73 -9.40 8.08
C ASP A 8 -7.57 -8.13 8.18
N PHE A 9 -7.51 -7.44 9.33
CA PHE A 9 -8.14 -6.14 9.52
C PHE A 9 -7.65 -5.10 8.49
N VAL A 10 -6.34 -5.02 8.26
CA VAL A 10 -5.76 -4.09 7.28
C VAL A 10 -6.21 -4.44 5.86
N ASN A 11 -6.24 -5.73 5.51
CA ASN A 11 -6.72 -6.19 4.21
C ASN A 11 -8.21 -5.87 3.99
N GLU A 12 -9.07 -6.09 4.99
CA GLU A 12 -10.50 -5.77 4.89
C GLU A 12 -10.73 -4.26 4.68
N LEU A 13 -9.95 -3.40 5.34
CA LEU A 13 -10.03 -1.95 5.14
C LEU A 13 -9.59 -1.51 3.75
N ILE A 14 -8.50 -2.07 3.24
CA ILE A 14 -8.03 -1.80 1.88
C ILE A 14 -9.05 -2.30 0.85
N ALA A 15 -9.63 -3.48 1.07
CA ALA A 15 -10.67 -4.04 0.20
C ALA A 15 -11.96 -3.21 0.20
N ALA A 16 -12.33 -2.63 1.34
CA ALA A 16 -13.42 -1.66 1.45
C ALA A 16 -13.10 -0.32 0.75
N GLY A 17 -11.89 -0.15 0.20
CA GLY A 17 -11.48 1.07 -0.49
C GLY A 17 -11.05 2.19 0.45
N CYS A 18 -10.73 1.87 1.71
CA CYS A 18 -10.14 2.79 2.65
C CYS A 18 -8.62 2.68 2.68
N GLU A 19 -7.96 3.82 2.67
CA GLU A 19 -6.51 3.89 2.87
C GLU A 19 -6.20 4.02 4.37
N ILE A 20 -5.21 3.26 4.85
CA ILE A 20 -4.68 3.40 6.21
C ILE A 20 -3.35 4.13 6.12
N THR A 21 -3.27 5.29 6.77
CA THR A 21 -2.05 6.09 6.80
C THR A 21 -1.52 6.17 8.23
N ALA A 22 -0.31 5.66 8.46
CA ALA A 22 0.40 5.92 9.70
C ALA A 22 0.89 7.37 9.75
N ILE A 23 0.57 8.11 10.81
CA ILE A 23 1.08 9.46 11.05
C ILE A 23 2.06 9.40 12.21
N GLY A 24 3.35 9.43 11.89
CA GLY A 24 4.42 9.25 12.89
C GLY A 24 4.40 7.85 13.51
N HIS A 25 4.76 7.75 14.79
CA HIS A 25 5.01 6.46 15.47
C HIS A 25 3.88 5.99 16.40
N LYS A 26 2.81 6.78 16.54
CA LYS A 26 1.80 6.56 17.61
C LYS A 26 0.35 6.58 17.15
N ILE A 27 0.10 7.11 15.96
CA ILE A 27 -1.24 7.27 15.44
C ILE A 27 -1.29 6.77 14.00
N TYR A 28 -2.42 6.20 13.63
CA TYR A 28 -2.78 5.95 12.24
C TYR A 28 -4.15 6.56 12.01
N VAL A 29 -4.41 6.95 10.78
CA VAL A 29 -5.69 7.51 10.33
C VAL A 29 -6.23 6.57 9.27
N ILE A 30 -7.52 6.25 9.41
CA ILE A 30 -8.28 5.62 8.33
C ILE A 30 -8.79 6.79 7.49
N GLY A 31 -8.35 6.87 6.23
CA GLY A 31 -8.75 7.91 5.29
C GLY A 31 -10.26 7.87 5.04
N GLU A 32 -10.79 8.96 4.48
CA GLU A 32 -12.22 9.08 4.17
C GLU A 32 -12.71 7.87 3.37
N ALA A 33 -13.62 7.12 3.98
CA ALA A 33 -14.41 6.13 3.28
C ALA A 33 -15.31 6.90 2.30
N LYS A 34 -15.25 6.57 1.00
CA LYS A 34 -16.28 7.00 0.06
C LYS A 34 -17.65 6.61 0.63
N ASP A 35 -18.71 7.38 0.39
CA ASP A 35 -20.04 7.18 1.01
C ASP A 35 -20.59 5.73 0.91
N SER A 36 -20.14 4.93 -0.07
CA SER A 36 -20.49 3.51 -0.21
C SER A 36 -19.71 2.56 0.73
N ALA A 37 -18.53 2.96 1.19
CA ALA A 37 -17.60 2.17 2.00
C ALA A 37 -17.73 2.44 3.51
N THR A 38 -18.41 3.53 3.91
CA THR A 38 -18.49 3.97 5.31
C THR A 38 -19.14 2.92 6.22
N GLU A 39 -20.17 2.23 5.72
CA GLU A 39 -20.87 1.19 6.48
C GLU A 39 -20.05 -0.12 6.58
N GLU A 40 -19.30 -0.49 5.54
CA GLU A 40 -18.40 -1.65 5.57
C GLU A 40 -17.22 -1.41 6.53
N VAL A 41 -16.62 -0.22 6.47
CA VAL A 41 -15.54 0.19 7.36
C VAL A 41 -15.99 0.23 8.82
N ARG A 42 -17.22 0.68 9.07
CA ARG A 42 -17.84 0.65 10.41
C ARG A 42 -18.02 -0.79 10.89
N ARG A 43 -18.55 -1.68 10.04
CA ARG A 43 -18.71 -3.11 10.38
C ARG A 43 -17.39 -3.81 10.65
N THR A 44 -16.37 -3.58 9.83
CA THR A 44 -15.02 -4.10 10.05
C THR A 44 -14.44 -3.54 11.36
N THR A 45 -14.58 -2.24 11.61
CA THR A 45 -14.13 -1.62 12.86
C THR A 45 -14.81 -2.23 14.10
N GLU A 46 -16.13 -2.45 14.03
CA GLU A 46 -16.92 -3.07 15.10
C GLU A 46 -16.57 -4.55 15.29
N LYS A 47 -16.27 -5.28 14.22
CA LYS A 47 -15.91 -6.70 14.23
C LYS A 47 -14.64 -6.97 15.05
N TYR A 48 -13.60 -6.15 14.89
CA TYR A 48 -12.31 -6.38 15.54
C TYR A 48 -12.23 -5.81 16.97
N GLY A 49 -13.17 -4.96 17.37
CA GLY A 49 -13.30 -4.45 18.73
C GLY A 49 -12.21 -3.43 19.11
N ASP A 50 -11.68 -3.52 20.32
CA ASP A 50 -10.64 -2.58 20.80
C ASP A 50 -9.30 -2.79 20.07
N ARG A 51 -8.78 -1.69 19.53
CA ARG A 51 -7.59 -1.60 18.66
C ARG A 51 -6.41 -0.95 19.38
N ASP A 52 -6.65 -0.29 20.52
CA ASP A 52 -5.64 0.42 21.29
C ASP A 52 -4.41 -0.42 21.65
N PRO A 53 -4.53 -1.68 22.10
CA PRO A 53 -3.36 -2.51 22.41
C PRO A 53 -2.54 -2.90 21.17
N LEU A 54 -3.12 -2.85 19.96
CA LEU A 54 -2.47 -3.28 18.71
C LEU A 54 -2.17 -2.13 17.74
N ARG A 55 -2.31 -0.88 18.20
CA ARG A 55 -2.03 0.32 17.38
C ARG A 55 -0.64 0.31 16.75
N LEU A 56 0.37 -0.13 17.50
CA LEU A 56 1.75 -0.17 17.01
C LEU A 56 1.95 -1.19 15.89
N GLU A 57 1.24 -2.32 15.95
CA GLU A 57 1.30 -3.34 14.89
C GLU A 57 0.58 -2.87 13.62
N ILE A 58 -0.57 -2.20 13.76
CA ILE A 58 -1.27 -1.57 12.63
C ILE A 58 -0.36 -0.55 11.94
N ILE A 59 0.32 0.29 12.73
CA ILE A 59 1.29 1.29 12.22
C ILE A 59 2.44 0.60 11.49
N ALA A 60 3.00 -0.47 12.07
CA ALA A 60 4.09 -1.21 11.46
C ALA A 60 3.70 -1.80 10.09
N ILE A 61 2.50 -2.38 9.99
CA ILE A 61 1.98 -2.93 8.73
C ILE A 61 1.74 -1.81 7.71
N ALA A 62 1.11 -0.69 8.12
CA ALA A 62 0.86 0.43 7.23
C ALA A 62 2.17 1.01 6.63
N ILE A 63 3.21 1.21 7.46
CA ILE A 63 4.53 1.65 6.99
C ILE A 63 5.14 0.63 6.04
N THR A 64 5.04 -0.66 6.37
CA THR A 64 5.59 -1.74 5.55
C THR A 64 4.97 -1.77 4.16
N ILE A 65 3.64 -1.62 4.05
CA ILE A 65 2.93 -1.59 2.77
C ILE A 65 3.39 -0.42 1.90
N VAL A 66 3.53 0.78 2.47
CA VAL A 66 4.01 1.97 1.74
C VAL A 66 5.44 1.77 1.23
N LEU A 67 6.32 1.18 2.04
CA LEU A 67 7.70 0.90 1.63
C LEU A 67 7.78 -0.15 0.52
N ILE A 68 6.98 -1.23 0.61
CA ILE A 68 6.95 -2.28 -0.41
C ILE A 68 6.40 -1.72 -1.72
N THR A 69 5.29 -0.98 -1.70
CA THR A 69 4.69 -0.39 -2.90
C THR A 69 5.64 0.61 -3.58
N ALA A 70 6.32 1.45 -2.80
CA ALA A 70 7.36 2.34 -3.32
C ALA A 70 8.53 1.56 -3.95
N ALA A 71 9.01 0.51 -3.29
CA ALA A 71 10.09 -0.33 -3.81
C ALA A 71 9.71 -1.04 -5.13
N VAL A 72 8.49 -1.57 -5.23
CA VAL A 72 7.95 -2.19 -6.46
C VAL A 72 7.85 -1.16 -7.58
N LEU A 73 7.36 0.05 -7.28
CA LEU A 73 7.26 1.13 -8.27
C LEU A 73 8.65 1.57 -8.75
N ILE A 74 9.61 1.74 -7.85
CA ILE A 74 11.01 2.07 -8.18
C ILE A 74 11.60 0.97 -9.07
N TRP A 75 11.41 -0.30 -8.71
CA TRP A 75 11.90 -1.43 -9.49
C TRP A 75 11.29 -1.49 -10.90
N LEU A 76 9.99 -1.20 -11.03
CA LEU A 76 9.30 -1.13 -12.31
C LEU A 76 9.85 0.01 -13.18
N ILE A 77 10.03 1.20 -12.61
CA ILE A 77 10.60 2.36 -13.31
C ILE A 77 12.04 2.08 -13.76
N LEU A 78 12.86 1.48 -12.90
CA LEU A 78 14.22 1.08 -13.26
C LEU A 78 14.24 0.04 -14.39
N SER A 79 13.33 -0.93 -14.38
CA SER A 79 13.20 -1.93 -15.45
C SER A 79 12.80 -1.29 -16.78
N LEU A 80 11.85 -0.35 -16.77
CA LEU A 80 11.42 0.37 -17.96
C LEU A 80 12.51 1.30 -18.52
N THR A 81 13.25 1.99 -17.64
CA THR A 81 14.37 2.86 -18.06
C THR A 81 15.54 2.04 -18.62
N TYR A 82 15.85 0.88 -18.03
CA TYR A 82 16.83 -0.06 -18.56
C TYR A 82 16.44 -0.58 -19.96
N ALA A 83 15.18 -1.01 -20.14
CA ALA A 83 14.65 -1.44 -21.43
C ALA A 83 14.73 -0.32 -22.50
N ARG A 84 14.44 0.93 -22.12
CA ARG A 84 14.52 2.09 -23.02
C ARG A 84 15.96 2.40 -23.47
N GLN A 85 16.96 2.25 -22.60
CA GLN A 85 18.36 2.40 -23.00
C GLN A 85 18.84 1.27 -23.93
N GLY A 86 18.33 0.05 -23.77
CA GLY A 86 18.61 -1.06 -24.68
C GLY A 86 18.18 -0.77 -26.13
N SER A 87 17.06 -0.06 -26.31
CA SER A 87 16.57 0.34 -27.64
C SER A 87 17.40 1.44 -28.31
N TYR A 88 18.02 2.34 -27.54
CA TYR A 88 18.92 3.39 -28.06
C TYR A 88 20.34 2.90 -28.40
N LYS A 89 20.74 1.72 -27.90
CA LYS A 89 22.07 1.14 -28.11
C LYS A 89 22.18 0.23 -29.34
N ASN A 90 21.17 0.20 -30.22
CA ASN A 90 21.29 -0.45 -31.54
C ASN A 90 21.43 0.60 -32.66
N PRO A 91 22.66 1.04 -32.99
CA PRO A 91 22.92 1.96 -34.10
C PRO A 91 22.96 1.29 -35.50
N GLU A 92 22.63 0.01 -35.68
CA GLU A 92 22.75 -0.64 -37.01
C GLU A 92 21.65 -0.29 -38.03
N PHE A 93 20.76 0.67 -37.73
CA PHE A 93 19.72 1.11 -38.68
C PHE A 93 20.08 2.39 -39.47
N LEU A 94 21.29 2.93 -39.35
CA LEU A 94 21.74 4.15 -40.04
C LEU A 94 22.82 3.93 -41.12
N LEU A 95 22.84 2.77 -41.80
CA LEU A 95 23.68 2.55 -42.99
C LEU A 95 23.00 1.55 -43.96
N LYS A 96 21.85 1.94 -44.49
CA LYS A 96 21.31 1.43 -45.76
C LYS A 96 20.77 2.60 -46.58
N VAL A 97 21.68 3.39 -47.14
CA VAL A 97 21.47 4.26 -48.31
C VAL A 97 22.66 4.05 -49.23
#